data_AF-A0A8S3IJ34-F1
#
_entry.id   AF-A0A8S3IJ34-F1
#
_cell.length_a   1.000
_cell.length_b   1.000
_cell.length_c   1.000
_cell.angle_alpha   90.00
_cell.angle_beta   90.00
_cell.angle_gamma   90.00
#
_symmetry.space_group_name_H-M   'P 1'
#
loop_
_entity.id
_entity.type
_entity.pdbx_description
1 polymer ?
#
loop_
_entity_poly.entity_id
_entity_poly.type
_entity_poly.pdbx_seq_one_letter_code
_entity_poly.pdbx_strand_id
1 'polypeptide(L)'
;IQHPPTVWEFYILTELSRRSVRKAGQFDLNQRIPTVYRLIEYNDYSVMFMQRAPQTLLVCNNSRKELVSYGSDFANYHISRDRYVPLCYQLYYSIEMLRIFDYMHRLRIIHCDVKPDNFMVLHW
;
A
#
# COMPACT_ATOMS: atom_id res chain seq x y z
N ILE A 1 -11.54 0.72 -10.24
CA ILE A 1 -12.40 1.55 -11.11
C ILE A 1 -12.72 2.80 -10.33
N GLN A 2 -12.58 3.98 -10.92
CA GLN A 2 -12.75 5.26 -10.24
C GLN A 2 -13.78 6.12 -10.96
N HIS A 3 -14.66 6.75 -10.19
CA HIS A 3 -15.67 7.69 -10.64
C HIS A 3 -15.57 8.96 -9.78
N PRO A 4 -15.41 10.17 -10.35
CA PRO A 4 -15.16 10.48 -11.76
C PRO A 4 -13.80 9.92 -12.26
N PRO A 5 -13.53 9.93 -13.59
CA PRO A 5 -12.22 9.53 -14.10
C PRO A 5 -11.12 10.40 -13.48
N THR A 6 -10.01 9.77 -13.12
CA THR A 6 -8.81 10.48 -12.65
C THR A 6 -7.54 9.85 -13.20
N VAL A 7 -6.66 10.72 -13.69
CA VAL A 7 -5.31 10.37 -14.14
C VAL A 7 -4.26 10.68 -13.06
N TRP A 8 -4.67 11.35 -11.98
CA TRP A 8 -3.75 11.89 -10.98
C TRP A 8 -3.00 10.80 -10.23
N GLU A 9 -3.70 9.75 -9.80
CA GLU A 9 -3.08 8.64 -9.09
C GLU A 9 -2.07 7.89 -9.98
N PHE A 10 -2.44 7.65 -11.24
CA PHE A 10 -1.54 7.06 -12.24
C PHE A 10 -0.29 7.93 -12.44
N TYR A 11 -0.45 9.25 -12.53
CA TYR A 11 0.67 10.19 -12.64
C TYR A 11 1.60 10.10 -11.42
N ILE A 12 1.04 10.13 -10.21
CA ILE A 12 1.82 10.07 -8.97
C ILE A 12 2.62 8.78 -8.87
N LEU A 13 1.98 7.62 -9.10
CA LEU A 13 2.65 6.32 -9.04
C LEU A 13 3.74 6.21 -10.12
N THR A 14 3.47 6.71 -11.33
CA THR A 14 4.46 6.75 -12.42
C THR A 14 5.67 7.63 -12.06
N GLU A 15 5.44 8.83 -11.53
CA GLU A 15 6.50 9.73 -11.11
C GLU A 15 7.32 9.18 -9.95
N LEU A 16 6.66 8.48 -9.02
CA LEU A 16 7.30 7.84 -7.88
C LEU A 16 8.28 6.75 -8.37
N SER A 17 7.85 5.85 -9.26
CA SER A 17 8.72 4.83 -9.87
C SER A 17 9.81 5.42 -10.77
N ARG A 18 9.53 6.50 -11.50
CA ARG A 18 10.54 7.14 -12.36
C ARG A 18 11.64 7.83 -11.55
N ARG A 19 11.28 8.48 -10.43
CA ARG A 19 12.23 9.22 -9.59
C ARG A 19 13.03 8.31 -8.66
N SER A 20 12.50 7.15 -8.26
CA SER A 20 13.21 6.17 -7.45
C SER A 20 14.41 5.55 -8.19
N VAL A 21 14.25 5.20 -9.47
CA VAL A 21 15.32 4.63 -10.31
C VAL A 21 16.54 5.55 -10.41
N ARG A 22 16.31 6.88 -10.37
CA ARG A 22 17.38 7.90 -10.47
C ARG A 22 18.19 8.04 -9.19
N LYS A 23 17.71 7.56 -8.05
CA LYS A 23 18.39 7.61 -6.75
C LYS A 23 18.69 6.19 -6.28
N ALA A 24 19.58 5.50 -7.00
CA ALA A 24 20.09 4.20 -6.56
C ALA A 24 20.81 4.35 -5.21
N GLY A 25 20.34 3.61 -4.21
CA GLY A 25 20.88 3.57 -2.85
C GLY A 25 20.44 2.28 -2.14
N GLN A 26 20.78 2.14 -0.86
CA GLN A 26 20.53 0.93 -0.06
C GLN A 26 19.04 0.58 0.16
N PHE A 27 18.12 1.50 -0.15
CA PHE A 27 16.68 1.31 0.02
C PHE A 27 15.98 1.39 -1.34
N ASP A 28 15.48 0.25 -1.81
CA ASP A 28 14.70 0.17 -3.05
C ASP A 28 13.22 0.42 -2.77
N LEU A 29 12.74 1.62 -3.12
CA LEU A 29 11.35 2.00 -2.97
C LEU A 29 10.44 1.28 -4.00
N ASN A 30 10.96 0.84 -5.15
CA ASN A 30 10.16 0.18 -6.19
C ASN A 30 9.59 -1.16 -5.74
N GLN A 31 10.24 -1.82 -4.78
CA GLN A 31 9.74 -3.06 -4.19
C GLN A 31 8.65 -2.82 -3.14
N ARG A 32 8.41 -1.56 -2.75
CA ARG A 32 7.48 -1.16 -1.67
C ARG A 32 6.29 -0.35 -2.17
N ILE A 33 6.28 -0.01 -3.46
CA ILE A 33 5.16 0.66 -4.13
C ILE A 33 4.55 -0.35 -5.10
N PRO A 34 3.23 -0.35 -5.30
CA PRO A 34 2.61 -1.16 -6.34
C PRO A 34 3.13 -0.77 -7.72
N THR A 35 3.51 -1.76 -8.52
CA THR A 35 3.80 -1.52 -9.94
C THR A 35 2.50 -1.19 -10.67
N VAL A 36 2.47 -0.08 -11.39
CA VAL A 36 1.34 0.29 -12.26
C VAL A 36 1.66 -0.08 -13.70
N TYR A 37 0.73 -0.78 -14.35
CA TYR A 37 0.93 -1.30 -15.70
C TYR A 37 0.27 -0.44 -16.78
N ARG A 38 -0.96 0.06 -16.50
CA ARG A 38 -1.77 0.78 -17.49
C ARG A 38 -2.90 1.56 -16.84
N LEU A 39 -3.26 2.70 -17.43
CA LEU A 39 -4.53 3.40 -17.19
C LEU A 39 -5.36 3.35 -18.48
N ILE A 40 -6.65 3.05 -18.34
CA ILE A 40 -7.65 3.24 -19.39
C ILE A 40 -8.65 4.27 -18.87
N GLU A 41 -8.85 5.35 -19.64
CA GLU A 41 -9.77 6.42 -19.32
C GLU A 41 -11.01 6.33 -20.22
N TYR A 42 -12.18 6.49 -19.61
CA TYR A 42 -13.48 6.61 -20.25
C TYR A 42 -14.09 7.96 -19.85
N ASN A 43 -15.21 8.33 -20.49
CA ASN A 43 -15.85 9.63 -20.25
C ASN A 43 -16.33 9.83 -18.80
N ASP A 44 -16.70 8.74 -18.12
CA ASP A 44 -17.33 8.74 -16.80
C ASP A 44 -16.57 7.92 -15.73
N TYR A 45 -15.49 7.24 -16.12
CA TYR A 45 -14.63 6.50 -15.19
C TYR A 45 -13.22 6.25 -15.71
N SER A 46 -12.31 5.89 -14.81
CA SER A 46 -10.98 5.37 -15.16
C SER A 46 -10.71 4.01 -14.53
N VAL A 47 -9.92 3.20 -15.22
CA VAL A 47 -9.52 1.85 -14.80
C VAL A 47 -7.99 1.77 -14.81
N MET A 48 -7.41 1.67 -13.62
CA MET A 48 -5.98 1.46 -13.45
C MET A 48 -5.68 -0.02 -13.21
N PHE A 49 -4.77 -0.56 -14.01
CA PHE A 49 -4.20 -1.91 -13.86
C PHE A 49 -2.89 -1.79 -13.11
N MET A 50 -2.81 -2.43 -11.95
CA MET A 50 -1.64 -2.40 -11.06
C MET A 50 -1.41 -3.78 -10.42
N GLN A 51 -0.23 -3.95 -9.83
CA GLN A 51 0.14 -5.15 -9.10
C GLN A 51 -0.92 -5.47 -8.04
N ARG A 52 -1.39 -6.71 -8.03
CA ARG A 52 -2.30 -7.19 -7.00
C ARG A 52 -1.53 -7.37 -5.71
N ALA A 53 -1.99 -6.72 -4.64
CA ALA A 53 -1.62 -7.10 -3.29
C ALA A 53 -2.79 -7.84 -2.62
N PRO A 54 -2.54 -8.95 -1.92
CA PRO A 54 -3.59 -9.79 -1.38
C PRO A 54 -4.33 -9.16 -0.18
N GLN A 55 -3.70 -8.26 0.58
CA GLN A 55 -4.22 -7.75 1.85
C GLN A 55 -3.86 -6.28 2.11
N THR A 56 -4.70 -5.55 2.86
CA THR A 56 -4.38 -4.24 3.45
C THR A 56 -4.07 -4.34 4.94
N LEU A 57 -3.38 -3.34 5.50
CA LEU A 57 -3.02 -3.29 6.91
C LEU A 57 -4.21 -2.93 7.84
N LEU A 58 -5.29 -2.33 7.32
CA LEU A 58 -6.54 -2.16 8.09
C LEU A 58 -7.37 -3.44 8.17
N VAL A 59 -7.44 -4.26 7.11
CA VAL A 59 -8.10 -5.59 7.22
C VAL A 59 -7.50 -6.35 8.39
N CYS A 60 -6.19 -6.24 8.55
CA CYS A 60 -5.43 -6.67 9.71
C CYS A 60 -5.95 -6.14 11.09
N ASN A 61 -6.46 -4.91 11.21
CA ASN A 61 -6.84 -4.30 12.50
C ASN A 61 -8.35 -4.24 12.80
N ASN A 62 -9.23 -4.37 11.81
CA ASN A 62 -10.67 -4.17 12.00
C ASN A 62 -11.52 -5.33 11.46
N SER A 63 -12.06 -6.09 12.42
CA SER A 63 -13.47 -6.46 12.56
C SER A 63 -13.92 -7.88 12.23
N ARG A 64 -14.62 -8.44 13.22
CA ARG A 64 -15.87 -9.18 13.05
C ARG A 64 -16.66 -8.62 11.85
N LYS A 65 -16.60 -9.31 10.71
CA LYS A 65 -17.71 -9.53 9.77
C LYS A 65 -17.23 -10.46 8.66
N GLU A 66 -17.73 -11.69 8.77
CA GLU A 66 -17.96 -12.69 7.72
C GLU A 66 -17.04 -12.66 6.47
N LEU A 67 -16.22 -13.71 6.42
CA LEU A 67 -15.91 -14.49 5.22
C LEU A 67 -14.99 -13.86 4.16
N VAL A 68 -13.67 -13.90 4.41
CA VAL A 68 -12.69 -14.14 3.33
C VAL A 68 -11.64 -15.16 3.80
N SER A 69 -11.83 -16.39 3.30
CA SER A 69 -10.83 -17.43 3.01
C SER A 69 -9.54 -17.49 3.84
N TYR A 70 -9.47 -18.55 4.66
CA TYR A 70 -8.27 -19.17 5.23
C TYR A 70 -6.94 -18.81 4.54
N GLY A 71 -6.06 -18.09 5.27
CA GLY A 71 -4.62 -18.01 4.98
C GLY A 71 -3.98 -16.61 5.03
N SER A 72 -4.74 -15.53 5.19
CA SER A 72 -4.30 -14.21 4.74
C SER A 72 -4.69 -13.06 5.68
N ASP A 73 -4.47 -13.17 6.99
CA ASP A 73 -4.90 -12.11 7.90
C ASP A 73 -4.12 -12.08 9.22
N PHE A 74 -2.96 -11.45 9.22
CA PHE A 74 -2.00 -11.55 10.33
C PHE A 74 -2.49 -10.89 11.61
N ALA A 75 -2.98 -9.66 11.54
CA ALA A 75 -3.46 -8.99 12.73
C ALA A 75 -4.90 -9.40 13.09
N ASN A 76 -5.75 -9.85 12.15
CA ASN A 76 -7.02 -10.48 12.49
C ASN A 76 -6.84 -11.87 13.13
N TYR A 77 -5.81 -12.64 12.77
CA TYR A 77 -5.45 -13.88 13.49
C TYR A 77 -5.18 -13.60 14.98
N HIS A 78 -4.56 -12.46 15.28
CA HIS A 78 -4.31 -12.04 16.65
C HIS A 78 -5.57 -11.45 17.31
N ILE A 79 -6.24 -10.47 16.70
CA ILE A 79 -7.41 -9.78 17.27
C ILE A 79 -8.61 -10.72 17.45
N SER A 80 -8.87 -11.64 16.51
CA SER A 80 -9.94 -12.65 16.63
C SER A 80 -9.72 -13.65 17.77
N ARG A 81 -8.49 -13.72 18.30
CA ARG A 81 -8.11 -14.54 19.47
C ARG A 81 -7.91 -13.71 20.73
N ASP A 82 -8.38 -12.46 20.74
CA ASP A 82 -8.18 -11.50 21.84
C ASP A 82 -6.69 -11.24 22.13
N ARG A 83 -5.86 -11.31 21.09
CA ARG A 83 -4.42 -11.05 21.14
C ARG A 83 -4.11 -9.78 20.36
N TYR A 84 -3.28 -8.93 20.94
CA TYR A 84 -2.71 -7.80 20.23
C TYR A 84 -1.71 -8.28 19.17
N VAL A 85 -1.55 -7.51 18.09
CA VAL A 85 -0.40 -7.66 17.19
C VAL A 85 0.86 -7.54 18.05
N PRO A 86 1.80 -8.52 18.01
CA PRO A 86 2.98 -8.43 18.85
C PRO A 86 3.78 -7.14 18.57
N LEU A 87 4.32 -6.54 19.62
CA LEU A 87 5.04 -5.26 19.53
C LEU A 87 6.14 -5.26 18.46
N CYS A 88 6.82 -6.39 18.26
CA CYS A 88 7.85 -6.53 17.24
C CYS A 88 7.33 -6.26 15.81
N TYR A 89 6.12 -6.71 15.47
CA TYR A 89 5.51 -6.44 14.17
C TYR A 89 5.06 -4.97 14.05
N GLN A 90 4.50 -4.41 15.13
CA GLN A 90 4.14 -2.99 15.15
C GLN A 90 5.37 -2.10 14.92
N LEU A 91 6.48 -2.40 15.58
CA LEU A 91 7.76 -1.71 15.41
C LEU A 91 8.31 -1.91 14.00
N TYR A 92 8.31 -3.14 13.48
CA TYR A 92 8.76 -3.44 12.13
C TYR A 92 8.01 -2.62 11.06
N TYR A 93 6.67 -2.65 11.09
CA TYR A 93 5.87 -1.90 10.13
C TYR A 93 6.04 -0.40 10.30
N SER A 94 6.13 0.11 11.54
CA SER A 94 6.39 1.52 11.79
C SER A 94 7.72 1.97 11.18
N ILE A 95 8.78 1.17 11.33
CA ILE A 95 10.09 1.46 10.73
C ILE A 95 10.02 1.42 9.20
N GLU A 96 9.38 0.42 8.60
CA GLU A 96 9.23 0.36 7.15
C GLU A 96 8.40 1.53 6.59
N MET A 97 7.32 1.92 7.26
CA MET A 97 6.54 3.12 6.90
C MET A 97 7.37 4.39 6.95
N LEU A 98 8.14 4.59 8.04
CA LEU A 98 9.02 5.75 8.17
C LEU A 98 10.06 5.82 7.04
N ARG A 99 10.63 4.67 6.66
CA ARG A 99 11.57 4.60 5.52
C ARG A 99 10.90 4.91 4.19
N ILE A 100 9.69 4.40 3.95
CA ILE A 100 8.90 4.71 2.76
C ILE A 100 8.66 6.22 2.69
N PHE A 101 8.19 6.85 3.76
CA PHE A 101 7.90 8.28 3.77
C PHE A 101 9.12 9.17 3.65
N ASP A 102 10.22 8.86 4.36
CA ASP A 102 11.49 9.58 4.19
C ASP A 102 11.92 9.56 2.71
N TYR A 103 11.83 8.40 2.07
CA TYR A 103 12.19 8.27 0.66
C TYR A 103 11.22 9.05 -0.25
N MET A 104 9.90 8.91 -0.08
CA MET A 104 8.90 9.68 -0.84
C MET A 104 9.15 11.19 -0.73
N HIS A 105 9.42 11.70 0.47
CA HIS A 105 9.71 13.11 0.70
C HIS A 105 11.01 13.56 0.03
N ARG A 106 12.06 12.73 0.01
CA ARG A 106 13.29 13.00 -0.78
C ARG A 106 13.05 13.03 -2.29
N LEU A 107 11.97 12.41 -2.78
CA LEU A 107 11.50 12.51 -4.17
C LEU A 107 10.54 13.69 -4.40
N ARG A 108 10.27 14.50 -3.37
CA ARG A 108 9.31 15.62 -3.38
C ARG A 108 7.88 15.16 -3.69
N ILE A 109 7.47 14.02 -3.15
CA ILE A 109 6.10 13.49 -3.23
C ILE A 109 5.57 13.31 -1.81
N ILE A 110 4.33 13.73 -1.58
CA ILE A 110 3.63 13.62 -0.29
C ILE A 110 2.37 12.78 -0.53
N HIS A 111 2.14 11.75 0.30
CA HIS A 111 0.98 10.84 0.15
C HIS A 111 -0.34 11.49 0.60
N CYS A 112 -0.32 12.39 1.59
CA CYS A 112 -1.45 13.14 2.15
C CYS A 112 -2.58 12.33 2.83
N ASP A 113 -2.71 11.03 2.58
CA ASP A 113 -3.72 10.14 3.17
C ASP A 113 -3.06 8.92 3.83
N VAL A 114 -2.26 9.16 4.87
CA VAL A 114 -1.54 8.11 5.60
C VAL A 114 -2.46 7.50 6.65
N LYS A 115 -2.93 6.28 6.38
CA LYS A 115 -3.77 5.47 7.29
C LYS A 115 -3.56 3.98 7.01
N PRO A 116 -3.88 3.08 7.96
CA PRO A 116 -3.66 1.64 7.80
C PRO A 116 -4.30 1.05 6.53
N ASP A 117 -5.42 1.59 6.07
CA ASP A 117 -6.15 1.11 4.88
C ASP A 117 -5.33 1.17 3.60
N ASN A 118 -4.43 2.14 3.51
CA ASN A 118 -3.66 2.43 2.31
C ASN A 118 -2.33 1.68 2.26
N PHE A 119 -2.01 0.88 3.27
CA PHE A 119 -0.85 0.00 3.25
C PHE A 119 -1.25 -1.40 2.87
N MET A 120 -0.49 -2.01 1.96
CA MET A 120 -0.73 -3.37 1.50
C MET A 120 0.40 -4.31 1.92
N VAL A 121 0.06 -5.57 2.22
CA VAL A 121 1.01 -6.62 2.58
C VAL A 121 1.06 -7.62 1.43
N LEU A 122 2.24 -7.77 0.83
CA LEU A 122 2.38 -8.51 -0.43
C LEU A 122 2.45 -10.03 -0.24
N HIS A 123 3.16 -10.57 0.77
CA HIS A 123 3.16 -12.00 1.15
C HIS A 123 3.76 -12.17 2.57
N TRP A 124 3.50 -13.32 3.20
CA TRP A 124 4.22 -13.84 4.37
C TRP A 124 5.11 -15.00 3.95
#